data_AF-A0A182TX38-F1
#
_entry.id   AF-A0A182TX38-F1
#
_cell.length_a   1.000
_cell.length_b   1.000
_cell.length_c   1.000
_cell.angle_alpha   90.00
_cell.angle_beta   90.00
_cell.angle_gamma   90.00
#
_symmetry.space_group_name_H-M   'P 1'
#
loop_
_entity.id
_entity.type
_entity.pdbx_description
1 polymer ?
#
loop_
_entity_poly.entity_id
_entity_poly.type
_entity_poly.pdbx_seq_one_letter_code
_entity_poly.pdbx_strand_id
1 'polypeptide(L)'
;MSNLYLLPISVFLLFNFTFIGTYIAAVLQGHVVPTVPYISDAATYSPESCVFGQFINIGCVLLGITIYVRYRQIQELSFRHSDVRQALGRCSGISFWIGIGSCLGISIVGNFQETNVRIVHYVGAFLSFGLGTVYFWIQSYISYYIQPYMGTMQKANLRMALSVVCTVFFMIVAVTGVISHILFRGTDPRKWYPSDGGWEYHVASSISEWIVATAFCFYVLTFTDEFRTMQLDHPPLILLEIDSSRTYEPVINDAPVAVISLNRPGAPADDDGDGGGDGDGASSNQNHRPVRSFSDTDLKLLCRRCSEPVRFVGGRKRSPVVRGTPQSQRTPSAGCSVANHPPVAAGKLGSLTLSLMLVALMEALHSLTLYFSDSLRQSYI
;
A
#
# COMPACT_ATOMS: atom_id res chain seq x y z
N MET A 1 -5.99 18.68 -9.52
CA MET A 1 -6.24 18.72 -8.05
C MET A 1 -6.25 17.28 -7.53
N SER A 2 -5.54 16.98 -6.44
CA SER A 2 -5.42 15.60 -5.92
C SER A 2 -6.71 15.14 -5.22
N ASN A 3 -7.34 14.03 -5.65
CA ASN A 3 -8.57 13.51 -5.03
C ASN A 3 -8.28 12.58 -3.84
N LEU A 4 -7.75 13.15 -2.75
CA LEU A 4 -7.31 12.38 -1.57
C LEU A 4 -8.43 11.56 -0.93
N TYR A 5 -9.69 12.01 -1.03
CA TYR A 5 -10.85 11.30 -0.48
C TYR A 5 -11.08 9.91 -1.09
N LEU A 6 -10.51 9.63 -2.26
CA LEU A 6 -10.60 8.31 -2.87
C LEU A 6 -9.77 7.28 -2.09
N LEU A 7 -8.70 7.67 -1.40
CA LEU A 7 -7.85 6.75 -0.64
C LEU A 7 -8.63 5.93 0.41
N PRO A 8 -9.34 6.54 1.38
CA PRO A 8 -10.11 5.78 2.36
C PRO A 8 -11.27 4.98 1.74
N ILE A 9 -11.87 5.46 0.65
CA ILE A 9 -12.90 4.72 -0.10
C ILE A 9 -12.30 3.47 -0.74
N SER A 10 -11.15 3.60 -1.41
CA SER A 10 -10.44 2.49 -2.04
C SER A 10 -10.04 1.44 -1.01
N VAL A 11 -9.52 1.84 0.16
CA VAL A 11 -9.20 0.90 1.25
C VAL A 11 -10.45 0.16 1.70
N PHE A 12 -11.55 0.87 1.96
CA PHE A 12 -12.82 0.28 2.38
C PHE A 12 -13.33 -0.77 1.37
N LEU A 13 -13.40 -0.39 0.09
CA LEU A 13 -13.91 -1.28 -0.96
C LEU A 13 -13.00 -2.47 -1.18
N LEU A 14 -11.68 -2.24 -1.26
CA LEU A 14 -10.70 -3.28 -1.56
C LEU A 14 -10.65 -4.36 -0.49
N PHE A 15 -10.63 -3.98 0.80
CA PHE A 15 -10.60 -4.97 1.88
C PHE A 15 -11.89 -5.78 1.95
N ASN A 16 -13.07 -5.13 1.89
CA ASN A 16 -14.34 -5.85 1.90
C ASN A 16 -14.49 -6.77 0.68
N PHE A 17 -14.11 -6.31 -0.50
CA PHE A 17 -14.10 -7.13 -1.71
C PHE A 17 -13.18 -8.34 -1.55
N THR A 18 -12.00 -8.14 -0.97
CA THR A 18 -11.02 -9.21 -0.76
C THR A 18 -11.54 -10.25 0.23
N PHE A 19 -12.07 -9.83 1.38
CA PHE A 19 -12.60 -10.73 2.41
C PHE A 19 -13.78 -11.55 1.88
N ILE A 20 -14.78 -10.91 1.27
CA ILE A 20 -15.96 -11.57 0.74
C ILE A 20 -15.61 -12.45 -0.46
N GLY A 21 -14.80 -11.94 -1.39
CA GLY A 21 -14.42 -12.66 -2.61
C GLY A 21 -13.63 -13.93 -2.31
N THR A 22 -12.67 -13.87 -1.38
CA THR A 22 -11.88 -15.04 -0.96
C THR A 22 -12.72 -16.04 -0.18
N TYR A 23 -13.64 -15.59 0.68
CA TYR A 23 -14.62 -16.46 1.33
C TYR A 23 -15.49 -17.22 0.31
N ILE A 24 -16.08 -16.51 -0.66
CA ILE A 24 -16.90 -17.14 -1.71
C ILE A 24 -16.08 -18.16 -2.49
N ALA A 25 -14.85 -17.82 -2.90
CA ALA A 25 -13.97 -18.73 -3.61
C ALA A 25 -13.66 -19.99 -2.78
N ALA A 26 -13.30 -19.83 -1.51
CA ALA A 26 -12.97 -20.93 -0.61
C ALA A 26 -14.15 -21.87 -0.35
N VAL A 27 -15.38 -21.34 -0.24
CA VAL A 27 -16.60 -22.14 -0.13
C VAL A 27 -16.86 -22.93 -1.42
N LEU A 28 -16.75 -22.29 -2.58
CA LEU A 28 -16.97 -22.93 -3.88
C LEU A 28 -15.97 -24.05 -4.16
N GLN A 29 -14.75 -23.95 -3.63
CA GLN A 29 -13.72 -24.99 -3.74
C GLN A 29 -13.80 -26.06 -2.62
N GLY A 30 -14.70 -25.90 -1.64
CA GLY A 30 -14.81 -26.83 -0.51
C GLY A 30 -13.63 -26.77 0.47
N HIS A 31 -12.84 -25.69 0.41
CA HIS A 31 -11.70 -25.44 1.30
C HIS A 31 -12.16 -25.08 2.72
N VAL A 32 -13.31 -24.41 2.85
CA VAL A 32 -13.93 -24.08 4.14
C VAL A 32 -15.39 -24.56 4.20
N VAL A 33 -15.91 -24.71 5.42
CA VAL A 33 -17.33 -25.01 5.65
C VAL A 33 -18.16 -23.75 5.40
N PRO A 34 -19.31 -23.82 4.69
CA PRO A 34 -20.17 -22.66 4.39
C PRO A 34 -20.94 -22.16 5.63
N THR A 35 -20.20 -21.65 6.61
CA THR A 35 -20.69 -21.04 7.84
C THR A 35 -20.06 -19.65 7.98
N VAL A 36 -19.34 -19.38 9.07
CA VAL A 36 -18.54 -18.16 9.24
C VAL A 36 -17.15 -18.61 9.70
N PRO A 37 -16.29 -19.10 8.79
CA PRO A 37 -14.89 -19.39 9.12
C PRO A 37 -14.13 -18.09 9.39
N TYR A 38 -12.94 -18.19 9.97
CA TYR A 38 -12.04 -17.03 9.99
C TYR A 38 -11.74 -16.54 8.57
N ILE A 39 -11.51 -15.23 8.43
CA ILE A 39 -11.03 -14.63 7.18
C ILE A 39 -9.69 -15.28 6.79
N SER A 40 -8.82 -15.55 7.77
CA SER A 40 -7.53 -16.25 7.56
C SER A 40 -7.70 -17.69 7.04
N ASP A 41 -8.73 -18.40 7.50
CA ASP A 41 -9.04 -19.77 7.05
C ASP A 41 -9.45 -19.78 5.57
N ALA A 42 -10.30 -18.84 5.17
CA ALA A 42 -10.72 -18.68 3.77
C ALA A 42 -9.55 -18.32 2.84
N ALA A 43 -8.52 -17.65 3.36
CA ALA A 43 -7.36 -17.20 2.61
C ALA A 43 -6.15 -18.15 2.68
N THR A 44 -6.34 -19.41 3.05
CA THR A 44 -5.22 -20.34 3.30
C THR A 44 -4.72 -21.08 2.06
N TYR A 45 -5.62 -21.61 1.23
CA TYR A 45 -5.22 -22.49 0.10
C TYR A 45 -4.97 -21.69 -1.18
N SER A 46 -4.23 -22.27 -2.13
CA SER A 46 -4.12 -21.68 -3.47
C SER A 46 -5.32 -22.11 -4.32
N PRO A 47 -5.87 -21.20 -5.16
CA PRO A 47 -5.34 -19.88 -5.52
C PRO A 47 -5.76 -18.71 -4.60
N GLU A 48 -6.67 -18.92 -3.65
CA GLU A 48 -7.29 -17.86 -2.82
C GLU A 48 -6.26 -17.08 -2.02
N SER A 49 -5.29 -17.77 -1.40
CA SER A 49 -4.17 -17.19 -0.65
C SER A 49 -3.32 -16.24 -1.47
N CYS A 50 -3.05 -16.56 -2.74
CA CYS A 50 -2.27 -15.70 -3.64
C CYS A 50 -3.04 -14.42 -3.97
N VAL A 51 -4.33 -14.57 -4.26
CA VAL A 51 -5.23 -13.43 -4.58
C VAL A 51 -5.42 -12.55 -3.34
N PHE A 52 -5.69 -13.16 -2.18
CA PHE A 52 -5.82 -12.48 -0.90
C PHE A 52 -4.55 -11.69 -0.58
N GLY A 53 -3.37 -12.33 -0.61
CA GLY A 53 -2.11 -11.66 -0.33
C GLY A 53 -1.84 -10.49 -1.27
N GLN A 54 -2.09 -10.64 -2.57
CA GLN A 54 -1.93 -9.56 -3.54
C GLN A 54 -2.80 -8.33 -3.19
N PHE A 55 -4.11 -8.54 -2.99
CA PHE A 55 -5.02 -7.44 -2.71
C PHE A 55 -4.83 -6.83 -1.31
N ILE A 56 -4.54 -7.65 -0.30
CA ILE A 56 -4.24 -7.18 1.05
C ILE A 56 -2.97 -6.33 1.08
N ASN A 57 -1.92 -6.71 0.35
CA ASN A 57 -0.71 -5.89 0.25
C ASN A 57 -0.97 -4.55 -0.47
N ILE A 58 -1.77 -4.53 -1.54
CA ILE A 58 -2.19 -3.27 -2.20
C ILE A 58 -2.97 -2.39 -1.22
N GLY A 59 -3.96 -2.96 -0.52
CA GLY A 59 -4.76 -2.23 0.46
C GLY A 59 -3.93 -1.76 1.66
N CYS A 60 -2.91 -2.52 2.07
CA CYS A 60 -1.95 -2.13 3.10
C CYS A 60 -1.19 -0.86 2.71
N VAL A 61 -0.71 -0.77 1.46
CA VAL A 61 -0.03 0.43 0.96
C VAL A 61 -1.00 1.62 0.92
N LEU A 62 -2.21 1.44 0.40
CA LEU A 62 -3.23 2.48 0.36
C LEU A 62 -3.63 2.97 1.76
N LEU A 63 -3.74 2.06 2.73
CA LEU A 63 -3.98 2.40 4.12
C LEU A 63 -2.79 3.17 4.72
N GLY A 64 -1.56 2.76 4.44
CA GLY A 64 -0.36 3.49 4.86
C GLY A 64 -0.33 4.93 4.33
N ILE A 65 -0.70 5.13 3.06
CA ILE A 65 -0.86 6.47 2.47
C ILE A 65 -1.99 7.22 3.17
N THR A 66 -3.13 6.58 3.45
CA THR A 66 -4.26 7.19 4.19
C THR A 66 -3.83 7.67 5.58
N ILE A 67 -3.09 6.85 6.31
CA ILE A 67 -2.53 7.18 7.63
C ILE A 67 -1.53 8.34 7.53
N TYR A 68 -0.70 8.34 6.49
CA TYR A 68 0.23 9.44 6.24
C TYR A 68 -0.48 10.75 5.93
N VAL A 69 -1.50 10.75 5.06
CA VAL A 69 -2.32 11.93 4.76
C VAL A 69 -2.99 12.44 6.03
N ARG A 70 -3.53 11.54 6.86
CA ARG A 70 -4.12 11.90 8.16
C ARG A 70 -3.09 12.53 9.11
N TYR A 71 -1.87 12.00 9.15
CA TYR A 71 -0.78 12.59 9.92
C TYR A 71 -0.43 13.99 9.42
N ARG A 72 -0.29 14.18 8.10
CA ARG A 72 0.01 15.50 7.49
C ARG A 72 -1.09 16.52 7.74
N GLN A 73 -2.35 16.11 7.71
CA GLN A 73 -3.49 16.94 8.10
C GLN A 73 -3.32 17.49 9.53
N ILE A 74 -2.99 16.63 10.49
CA ILE A 74 -2.82 17.03 11.89
C ILE A 74 -1.60 17.95 12.06
N GLN A 75 -0.51 17.71 11.32
CA GLN A 75 0.67 18.57 11.33
C GLN A 75 0.36 19.97 10.79
N GLU A 76 -0.37 20.06 9.68
CA GLU A 76 -0.77 21.35 9.09
C GLU A 76 -1.70 22.13 10.03
N LEU A 77 -2.68 21.46 10.65
CA LEU A 77 -3.53 22.10 11.67
C LEU A 77 -2.72 22.55 12.88
N SER A 78 -1.74 21.77 13.33
CA SER A 78 -0.84 22.14 14.43
C SER A 78 0.07 23.32 14.07
N PHE A 79 0.42 23.48 12.79
CA PHE A 79 1.18 24.65 12.34
C PHE A 79 0.33 25.92 12.38
N ARG A 80 -0.95 25.83 11.99
CA ARG A 80 -1.88 26.96 11.94
C ARG A 80 -2.49 27.34 13.29
N HIS A 81 -2.64 26.38 14.20
CA HIS A 81 -3.37 26.53 15.46
C HIS A 81 -2.49 26.08 16.64
N SER A 82 -2.10 27.03 17.49
CA SER A 82 -1.14 26.82 18.58
C SER A 82 -1.69 25.95 19.72
N ASP A 83 -3.00 25.99 19.95
CA ASP A 83 -3.75 25.15 20.89
C ASP A 83 -3.73 23.68 20.45
N VAL A 84 -3.96 23.41 19.16
CA VAL A 84 -3.85 22.06 18.57
C VAL A 84 -2.42 21.54 18.72
N ARG A 85 -1.42 22.39 18.45
CA ARG A 85 0.00 22.02 18.62
C ARG A 85 0.34 21.64 20.05
N GLN A 86 -0.13 22.44 21.02
CA GLN A 86 0.13 22.19 22.44
C GLN A 86 -0.53 20.89 22.90
N ALA A 87 -1.75 20.61 22.44
CA ALA A 87 -2.48 19.40 22.80
C ALA A 87 -1.98 18.13 22.10
N LEU A 88 -1.60 18.20 20.83
CA LEU A 88 -1.43 17.02 19.97
C LEU A 88 -0.01 16.82 19.41
N GLY A 89 0.92 17.75 19.65
CA GLY A 89 2.24 17.77 18.99
C GLY A 89 2.98 16.43 19.02
N ARG A 90 3.08 15.78 20.19
CA ARG A 90 3.71 14.46 20.33
C ARG A 90 2.79 13.30 19.93
N CYS A 91 1.48 13.42 20.20
CA CYS A 91 0.50 12.37 19.93
C CYS A 91 0.37 12.06 18.44
N SER A 92 0.46 13.07 17.57
CA SER A 92 0.34 12.89 16.12
C SER A 92 1.43 11.99 15.54
N GLY A 93 2.70 12.20 15.91
CA GLY A 93 3.82 11.39 15.46
C GLY A 93 3.78 9.95 16.01
N ILE A 94 3.41 9.79 17.28
CA ILE A 94 3.21 8.46 17.88
C ILE A 94 2.09 7.71 17.16
N SER A 95 0.96 8.38 16.91
CA SER A 95 -0.16 7.80 16.17
C SER A 95 0.24 7.33 14.79
N PHE A 96 1.02 8.14 14.04
CA PHE A 96 1.52 7.76 12.73
C PHE A 96 2.29 6.43 12.77
N TRP A 97 3.29 6.31 13.66
CA TRP A 97 4.11 5.09 13.74
C TRP A 97 3.33 3.86 14.21
N ILE A 98 2.37 4.04 15.13
CA ILE A 98 1.46 2.96 15.53
C ILE A 98 0.61 2.50 14.34
N GLY A 99 0.11 3.44 13.54
CA GLY A 99 -0.64 3.14 12.32
C GLY A 99 0.21 2.39 11.27
N ILE A 100 1.46 2.81 11.05
CA ILE A 100 2.40 2.09 10.17
C ILE A 100 2.70 0.68 10.70
N GLY A 101 2.82 0.51 12.03
CA GLY A 101 2.96 -0.80 12.65
C GLY A 101 1.75 -1.71 12.40
N SER A 102 0.53 -1.15 12.38
CA SER A 102 -0.68 -1.88 12.00
C SER A 102 -0.65 -2.32 10.53
N CYS A 103 -0.23 -1.43 9.61
CA CYS A 103 0.00 -1.79 8.20
C CYS A 103 1.00 -2.94 8.05
N LEU A 104 2.10 -2.92 8.80
CA LEU A 104 3.05 -4.04 8.81
C LEU A 104 2.37 -5.35 9.24
N GLY A 105 1.52 -5.30 10.27
CA GLY A 105 0.71 -6.45 10.69
C GLY A 105 -0.20 -6.98 9.58
N ILE A 106 -0.89 -6.08 8.86
CA ILE A 106 -1.74 -6.43 7.71
C ILE A 106 -0.93 -7.12 6.61
N SER A 107 0.25 -6.60 6.27
CA SER A 107 1.13 -7.23 5.29
C SER A 107 1.58 -8.62 5.76
N ILE A 108 1.92 -8.80 7.04
CA ILE A 108 2.30 -10.12 7.58
C ILE A 108 1.15 -11.11 7.44
N VAL A 109 -0.07 -10.79 7.89
CA VAL A 109 -1.20 -11.74 7.80
C VAL A 109 -1.59 -12.06 6.36
N GLY A 110 -1.40 -11.11 5.43
CA GLY A 110 -1.66 -11.31 4.00
C GLY A 110 -0.70 -12.31 3.33
N ASN A 111 0.52 -12.48 3.86
CA ASN A 111 1.56 -13.31 3.22
C ASN A 111 1.93 -14.57 4.02
N PHE A 112 1.71 -14.59 5.33
CA PHE A 112 2.02 -15.72 6.20
C PHE A 112 0.72 -16.34 6.69
N GLN A 113 0.25 -17.39 6.00
CA GLN A 113 -0.99 -18.08 6.36
C GLN A 113 -0.85 -18.78 7.71
N GLU A 114 -1.93 -18.81 8.48
CA GLU A 114 -1.99 -19.41 9.81
C GLU A 114 -1.55 -20.89 9.82
N THR A 115 -1.91 -21.64 8.79
CA THR A 115 -1.57 -23.06 8.68
C THR A 115 -0.12 -23.33 8.30
N ASN A 116 0.53 -22.38 7.63
CA ASN A 116 1.92 -22.51 7.19
C ASN A 116 2.89 -22.04 8.27
N VAL A 117 2.65 -20.84 8.83
CA VAL A 117 3.55 -20.20 9.80
C VAL A 117 2.77 -19.51 10.92
N ARG A 118 2.05 -20.32 11.71
CA ARG A 118 1.11 -19.87 12.75
C ARG A 118 1.61 -18.75 13.66
N ILE A 119 2.84 -18.87 14.20
CA ILE A 119 3.39 -17.88 15.14
C ILE A 119 3.52 -16.52 14.46
N VAL A 120 4.03 -16.48 13.23
CA VAL A 120 4.20 -15.24 12.45
C VAL A 120 2.83 -14.67 12.09
N HIS A 121 1.86 -15.52 11.73
CA HIS A 121 0.49 -15.10 11.47
C HIS A 121 -0.13 -14.40 12.69
N TYR A 122 -0.07 -15.00 13.88
CA TYR A 122 -0.63 -14.39 15.09
C TYR A 122 0.09 -13.11 15.52
N VAL A 123 1.42 -13.02 15.33
CA VAL A 123 2.14 -11.75 15.52
C VAL A 123 1.61 -10.70 14.55
N GLY A 124 1.41 -11.05 13.27
CA GLY A 124 0.79 -10.17 12.28
C GLY A 124 -0.62 -9.73 12.67
N ALA A 125 -1.46 -10.66 13.13
CA ALA A 125 -2.84 -10.38 13.55
C ALA A 125 -2.89 -9.44 14.76
N PHE A 126 -2.02 -9.67 15.75
CA PHE A 126 -1.89 -8.79 16.91
C PHE A 126 -1.37 -7.39 16.52
N LEU A 127 -0.39 -7.30 15.61
CA LEU A 127 0.08 -6.01 15.09
C LEU A 127 -1.05 -5.29 14.32
N SER A 128 -1.76 -6.00 13.44
CA SER A 128 -2.85 -5.46 12.64
C SER A 128 -3.99 -4.92 13.52
N PHE A 129 -4.64 -5.80 14.29
CA PHE A 129 -5.80 -5.44 15.09
C PHE A 129 -5.43 -4.72 16.38
N GLY A 130 -4.36 -5.12 17.07
CA GLY A 130 -3.93 -4.49 18.31
C GLY A 130 -3.44 -3.06 18.08
N LEU A 131 -2.42 -2.85 17.25
CA LEU A 131 -1.94 -1.49 16.97
C LEU A 131 -2.97 -0.66 16.21
N GLY A 132 -3.77 -1.27 15.33
CA GLY A 132 -4.87 -0.57 14.65
C GLY A 132 -5.94 -0.06 15.62
N THR A 133 -6.29 -0.84 16.64
CA THR A 133 -7.23 -0.41 17.69
C THR A 133 -6.64 0.75 18.50
N VAL A 134 -5.35 0.68 18.87
CA VAL A 134 -4.67 1.79 19.56
C VAL A 134 -4.63 3.04 18.67
N TYR A 135 -4.33 2.89 17.39
CA TYR A 135 -4.39 3.98 16.41
C TYR A 135 -5.77 4.64 16.38
N PHE A 136 -6.85 3.86 16.36
CA PHE A 136 -8.22 4.38 16.36
C PHE A 136 -8.60 5.13 17.63
N TRP A 137 -8.19 4.66 18.81
CA TRP A 137 -8.39 5.42 20.05
C TRP A 137 -7.69 6.78 20.00
N ILE A 138 -6.42 6.81 19.58
CA ILE A 138 -5.67 8.06 19.46
C ILE A 138 -6.30 8.98 18.42
N GLN A 139 -6.73 8.45 17.27
CA GLN A 139 -7.39 9.24 16.23
C GLN A 139 -8.78 9.73 16.64
N SER A 140 -9.51 8.99 17.48
CA SER A 140 -10.79 9.43 18.05
C SER A 140 -10.57 10.60 19.00
N TYR A 141 -9.59 10.48 19.90
CA TYR A 141 -9.17 11.58 20.77
C TYR A 141 -8.76 12.82 19.97
N ILE A 142 -7.89 12.66 18.96
CA ILE A 142 -7.47 13.74 18.06
C ILE A 142 -8.69 14.39 17.38
N SER A 143 -9.68 13.59 16.95
CA SER A 143 -10.86 14.07 16.25
C SER A 143 -11.68 15.06 17.08
N TYR A 144 -11.76 14.88 18.40
CA TYR A 144 -12.43 15.85 19.27
C TYR A 144 -11.68 17.17 19.37
N TYR A 145 -10.34 17.14 19.43
CA TYR A 145 -9.52 18.34 19.53
C TYR A 145 -9.46 19.15 18.22
N ILE A 146 -9.45 18.48 17.06
CA ILE A 146 -9.42 19.18 15.77
C ILE A 146 -10.80 19.65 15.30
N GLN A 147 -11.88 19.12 15.89
CA GLN A 147 -13.26 19.39 15.47
C GLN A 147 -13.58 20.89 15.28
N PRO A 148 -13.12 21.83 16.13
CA PRO A 148 -13.39 23.25 15.94
C PRO A 148 -12.86 23.81 14.61
N TYR A 149 -11.83 23.18 14.04
CA TYR A 149 -11.17 23.60 12.80
C TYR A 149 -11.52 22.72 11.61
N MET A 150 -11.72 21.42 11.84
CA MET A 150 -11.93 20.44 10.79
C MET A 150 -12.70 19.21 11.28
N GLY A 151 -13.71 18.79 10.49
CA GLY A 151 -14.60 17.69 10.85
C GLY A 151 -15.81 18.14 11.69
N THR A 152 -16.54 17.17 12.24
CA THR A 152 -17.76 17.43 13.01
C THR A 152 -17.80 16.61 14.29
N MET A 153 -18.53 17.07 15.31
CA MET A 153 -18.72 16.31 16.55
C MET A 153 -19.37 14.95 16.30
N GLN A 154 -20.25 14.85 15.32
CA GLN A 154 -20.86 13.58 14.90
C GLN A 154 -19.80 12.57 14.42
N LYS A 155 -18.82 13.02 13.63
CA LYS A 155 -17.71 12.17 13.16
C LYS A 155 -16.78 11.78 14.30
N ALA A 156 -16.49 12.69 15.23
CA ALA A 156 -15.70 12.39 16.42
C ALA A 156 -16.39 11.32 17.29
N ASN A 157 -17.69 11.48 17.55
CA ASN A 157 -18.52 10.49 18.27
C ASN A 157 -18.59 9.14 17.55
N LEU A 158 -18.73 9.15 16.22
CA LEU A 158 -18.74 7.93 15.41
C LEU A 158 -17.40 7.17 15.51
N ARG A 159 -16.27 7.88 15.37
CA ARG A 159 -14.93 7.29 15.54
C ARG A 159 -14.75 6.73 16.96
N MET A 160 -15.27 7.44 17.96
CA MET A 160 -15.23 6.96 19.33
C MET A 160 -16.03 5.65 19.49
N ALA A 161 -17.28 5.61 19.00
CA ALA A 161 -18.10 4.41 19.03
C ALA A 161 -17.43 3.23 18.29
N LEU A 162 -16.87 3.49 17.10
CA LEU A 162 -16.15 2.47 16.33
C LEU A 162 -14.90 1.96 17.06
N SER A 163 -14.15 2.81 17.77
CA SER A 163 -12.99 2.37 18.57
C SER A 163 -13.40 1.45 19.72
N VAL A 164 -14.54 1.73 20.37
CA VAL A 164 -15.11 0.87 21.41
C VAL A 164 -15.51 -0.49 20.81
N VAL A 165 -16.25 -0.48 19.70
CA VAL A 165 -16.63 -1.69 18.96
C VAL A 165 -15.39 -2.51 18.59
N CYS A 166 -14.38 -1.88 18.00
CA CYS A 166 -13.13 -2.53 17.63
C CYS A 166 -12.45 -3.19 18.83
N THR A 167 -12.41 -2.50 19.97
CA THR A 167 -11.79 -3.02 21.20
C THR A 167 -12.55 -4.23 21.73
N VAL A 168 -13.87 -4.14 21.83
CA VAL A 168 -14.71 -5.23 22.34
C VAL A 168 -14.55 -6.47 21.47
N PHE A 169 -14.71 -6.33 20.15
CA PHE A 169 -14.61 -7.48 19.25
C PHE A 169 -13.18 -8.01 19.14
N PHE A 170 -12.14 -7.16 19.16
CA PHE A 170 -10.75 -7.63 19.24
C PHE A 170 -10.49 -8.46 20.49
N MET A 171 -11.00 -8.03 21.66
CA MET A 171 -10.87 -8.80 22.90
C MET A 171 -11.63 -10.12 22.84
N ILE A 172 -12.82 -10.15 22.23
CA ILE A 172 -13.57 -11.39 22.02
C ILE A 172 -12.76 -12.34 21.12
N VAL A 173 -12.31 -11.90 19.94
CA VAL A 173 -11.47 -12.70 19.03
C VAL A 173 -10.25 -13.26 19.76
N ALA A 174 -9.52 -12.42 20.50
CA ALA A 174 -8.31 -12.84 21.19
C ALA A 174 -8.59 -13.91 22.26
N VAL A 175 -9.63 -13.70 23.08
CA VAL A 175 -9.94 -14.60 24.20
C VAL A 175 -10.58 -15.90 23.70
N THR A 176 -11.65 -15.81 22.90
CA THR A 176 -12.36 -17.00 22.42
C THR A 176 -11.55 -17.77 21.38
N GLY A 177 -10.73 -17.08 20.58
CA GLY A 177 -9.75 -17.70 19.69
C GLY A 177 -8.77 -18.59 20.46
N VAL A 178 -8.12 -18.07 21.50
CA VAL A 178 -7.20 -18.86 22.35
C VAL A 178 -7.92 -20.04 23.01
N ILE A 179 -9.09 -19.82 23.60
CA ILE A 179 -9.87 -20.88 24.28
C ILE A 179 -10.25 -21.98 23.28
N SER A 180 -10.74 -21.61 22.08
CA SER A 180 -11.13 -22.58 21.06
C SER A 180 -9.97 -23.48 20.67
N HIS A 181 -8.78 -22.93 20.41
CA HIS A 181 -7.60 -23.72 20.04
C HIS A 181 -7.10 -24.62 21.17
N ILE A 182 -7.24 -24.23 22.44
CA ILE A 182 -6.91 -25.09 23.59
C ILE A 182 -7.87 -26.27 23.69
N LEU A 183 -9.16 -26.04 23.42
CA LEU A 183 -10.21 -27.04 23.55
C LEU A 183 -10.38 -27.92 22.30
N PHE A 184 -9.72 -27.58 21.19
CA PHE A 184 -9.88 -28.26 19.90
C PHE A 184 -9.54 -29.75 19.99
N ARG A 185 -10.46 -30.59 19.51
CA ARG A 185 -10.33 -32.06 19.46
C ARG A 185 -10.61 -32.65 18.06
N GLY A 186 -10.66 -31.81 17.03
CA GLY A 186 -10.88 -32.23 15.65
C GLY A 186 -9.60 -32.66 14.95
N THR A 187 -9.74 -33.17 13.72
CA THR A 187 -8.62 -33.63 12.89
C THR A 187 -8.08 -32.55 11.96
N ASP A 188 -8.92 -31.61 11.53
CA ASP A 188 -8.55 -30.49 10.65
C ASP A 188 -8.87 -29.15 11.32
N PRO A 189 -7.87 -28.34 11.72
CA PRO A 189 -8.09 -27.09 12.46
C PRO A 189 -8.81 -25.99 11.66
N ARG A 190 -9.15 -26.22 10.39
CA ARG A 190 -9.93 -25.31 9.54
C ARG A 190 -11.38 -25.73 9.34
N LYS A 191 -11.72 -26.98 9.66
CA LYS A 191 -13.07 -27.53 9.46
C LYS A 191 -13.64 -27.86 10.82
N TRP A 192 -14.34 -26.87 11.35
CA TRP A 192 -14.97 -26.92 12.66
C TRP A 192 -16.41 -27.40 12.57
N TYR A 193 -16.72 -28.45 13.31
CA TYR A 193 -18.05 -29.03 13.42
C TYR A 193 -18.58 -28.90 14.85
N PRO A 194 -19.90 -28.87 15.07
CA PRO A 194 -20.48 -28.80 16.42
C PRO A 194 -20.04 -29.91 17.37
N SER A 195 -19.53 -31.03 16.84
CA SER A 195 -18.96 -32.13 17.62
C SER A 195 -17.54 -31.86 18.15
N ASP A 196 -16.84 -30.87 17.60
CA ASP A 196 -15.48 -30.54 18.00
C ASP A 196 -15.45 -29.78 19.33
N GLY A 197 -14.46 -30.10 20.16
CA GLY A 197 -14.24 -29.36 21.41
C GLY A 197 -13.95 -27.88 21.13
N GLY A 198 -14.62 -26.98 21.85
CA GLY A 198 -14.40 -25.54 21.71
C GLY A 198 -15.09 -24.89 20.50
N TRP A 199 -15.96 -25.61 19.79
CA TRP A 199 -16.64 -25.12 18.59
C TRP A 199 -17.39 -23.79 18.80
N GLU A 200 -18.12 -23.63 19.90
CA GLU A 200 -18.84 -22.38 20.18
C GLU A 200 -17.90 -21.18 20.31
N TYR A 201 -16.75 -21.36 20.95
CA TYR A 201 -15.73 -20.32 21.07
C TYR A 201 -15.08 -19.98 19.73
N HIS A 202 -14.87 -20.99 18.88
CA HIS A 202 -14.39 -20.78 17.51
C HIS A 202 -15.40 -19.94 16.73
N VAL A 203 -16.67 -20.31 16.71
CA VAL A 203 -17.72 -19.55 16.01
C VAL A 203 -17.82 -18.11 16.54
N ALA A 204 -17.81 -17.92 17.86
CA ALA A 204 -17.82 -16.59 18.46
C ALA A 204 -16.61 -15.76 18.04
N SER A 205 -15.42 -16.38 17.99
CA SER A 205 -14.19 -15.74 17.54
C SER A 205 -14.25 -15.36 16.07
N SER A 206 -14.65 -16.29 15.19
CA SER A 206 -14.73 -16.06 13.75
C SER A 206 -15.71 -14.95 13.41
N ILE A 207 -16.93 -14.97 13.97
CA ILE A 207 -17.90 -13.88 13.80
C ILE A 207 -17.32 -12.54 14.28
N SER A 208 -16.63 -12.54 15.42
CA SER A 208 -16.02 -11.34 15.97
C SER A 208 -14.90 -10.80 15.08
N GLU A 209 -14.14 -11.67 14.40
CA GLU A 209 -13.09 -11.29 13.45
C GLU A 209 -13.70 -10.52 12.28
N TRP A 210 -14.78 -11.05 11.69
CA TRP A 210 -15.50 -10.38 10.60
C TRP A 210 -16.03 -9.01 11.03
N ILE A 211 -16.60 -8.92 12.24
CA ILE A 211 -17.11 -7.66 12.77
C ILE A 211 -15.99 -6.64 12.97
N VAL A 212 -14.88 -7.02 13.62
CA VAL A 212 -13.76 -6.09 13.86
C VAL A 212 -13.09 -5.66 12.55
N ALA A 213 -12.84 -6.59 11.62
CA ALA A 213 -12.26 -6.27 10.32
C ALA A 213 -13.14 -5.31 9.51
N THR A 214 -14.45 -5.52 9.53
CA THR A 214 -15.42 -4.62 8.88
C THR A 214 -15.47 -3.25 9.56
N ALA A 215 -15.48 -3.22 10.90
CA ALA A 215 -15.47 -1.98 11.67
C ALA A 215 -14.21 -1.15 11.41
N PHE A 216 -13.05 -1.79 11.23
CA PHE A 216 -11.80 -1.13 10.81
C PHE A 216 -11.95 -0.42 9.46
N CYS A 217 -12.54 -1.09 8.47
CA CYS A 217 -12.81 -0.50 7.17
C CYS A 217 -13.73 0.73 7.30
N PHE A 218 -14.82 0.62 8.08
CA PHE A 218 -15.73 1.75 8.31
C PHE A 218 -15.06 2.91 9.05
N TYR A 219 -14.17 2.61 10.02
CA TYR A 219 -13.40 3.65 10.71
C TYR A 219 -12.56 4.44 9.71
N VAL A 220 -11.80 3.76 8.85
CA VAL A 220 -10.98 4.41 7.82
C VAL A 220 -11.84 5.23 6.86
N LEU A 221 -13.00 4.69 6.46
CA LEU A 221 -13.95 5.40 5.60
C LEU A 221 -14.42 6.73 6.20
N THR A 222 -14.43 6.89 7.54
CA THR A 222 -14.82 8.15 8.17
C THR A 222 -13.91 9.34 7.82
N PHE A 223 -12.68 9.10 7.34
CA PHE A 223 -11.76 10.17 6.92
C PHE A 223 -12.12 10.82 5.59
N THR A 224 -12.98 10.17 4.79
CA THR A 224 -13.34 10.60 3.43
C THR A 224 -13.75 12.07 3.35
N ASP A 225 -14.64 12.52 4.23
CA ASP A 225 -15.20 13.88 4.15
C ASP A 225 -14.14 14.95 4.42
N GLU A 226 -13.25 14.70 5.38
CA GLU A 226 -12.15 15.61 5.68
C GLU A 226 -11.13 15.62 4.53
N PHE A 227 -10.88 14.45 3.92
CA PHE A 227 -9.95 14.33 2.80
C PHE A 227 -10.47 15.00 1.52
N ARG A 228 -11.79 15.24 1.38
CA ARG A 228 -12.34 16.04 0.26
C ARG A 228 -11.93 17.51 0.33
N THR A 229 -11.58 18.00 1.50
CA THR A 229 -11.25 19.41 1.74
C THR A 229 -9.74 19.68 1.75
N MET A 230 -8.93 18.70 1.35
CA MET A 230 -7.47 18.78 1.39
C MET A 230 -6.86 18.47 0.02
N GLN A 231 -5.70 19.05 -0.23
CA GLN A 231 -4.88 18.76 -1.41
C GLN A 231 -3.42 18.62 -0.99
N LEU A 232 -2.69 17.77 -1.72
CA LEU A 232 -1.24 17.65 -1.58
C LEU A 232 -0.59 18.14 -2.88
N ASP A 233 0.29 19.12 -2.76
CA ASP A 233 1.17 19.51 -3.85
C ASP A 233 2.30 18.48 -3.99
N HIS A 234 2.68 18.20 -5.24
CA HIS A 234 3.79 17.31 -5.53
C HIS A 234 5.11 17.94 -5.07
N PRO A 235 6.10 17.16 -4.61
CA PRO A 235 7.40 17.70 -4.25
C PRO A 235 8.04 18.35 -5.50
N PRO A 236 8.71 19.51 -5.36
CA PRO A 236 9.34 20.18 -6.49
C PRO A 236 10.45 19.30 -7.09
N LEU A 237 10.45 19.17 -8.43
CA LEU A 237 11.52 18.49 -9.16
C LEU A 237 12.70 19.45 -9.33
N ILE A 238 13.82 19.14 -8.67
CA ILE A 238 15.08 19.87 -8.87
C ILE A 238 15.90 19.09 -9.89
N LEU A 239 16.05 19.64 -11.10
CA LEU A 239 16.89 19.06 -12.13
C LEU A 239 18.35 19.44 -11.85
N LEU A 240 19.19 18.44 -11.59
CA LEU A 240 20.64 18.61 -11.54
C LEU A 240 21.16 18.38 -12.96
N GLU A 241 21.35 19.47 -13.69
CA GLU A 241 21.99 19.40 -15.01
C GLU A 241 23.44 18.93 -14.84
N ILE A 242 23.77 17.79 -15.46
CA ILE A 242 25.15 17.31 -15.48
C ILE A 242 25.87 18.13 -16.53
N ASP A 243 26.77 19.00 -16.07
CA ASP A 243 27.59 19.87 -16.91
C ASP A 243 28.35 19.02 -17.93
N SER A 244 27.78 18.95 -19.14
CA SER A 244 28.27 18.08 -20.19
C SER A 244 29.27 18.88 -21.02
N SER A 245 30.50 18.97 -20.52
CA SER A 245 31.67 19.24 -21.36
C SER A 245 31.96 18.12 -22.37
N ARG A 246 31.00 17.24 -22.63
CA ARG A 246 31.00 16.33 -23.78
C ARG A 246 30.32 17.05 -24.92
N THR A 247 31.15 17.55 -25.83
CA THR A 247 30.80 18.03 -27.16
C THR A 247 29.79 17.07 -27.78
N TYR A 248 28.51 17.43 -27.74
CA TYR A 248 27.46 16.71 -28.46
C TYR A 248 27.53 17.18 -29.91
N GLU A 249 28.10 16.36 -30.79
CA GLU A 249 27.84 16.51 -32.22
C GLU A 249 26.44 15.94 -32.51
N PRO A 250 25.50 16.74 -33.04
CA PRO A 250 24.21 16.23 -33.47
C PRO A 250 24.38 15.26 -34.64
N VAL A 251 23.82 14.05 -34.50
CA VAL A 251 23.91 12.96 -35.51
C VAL A 251 23.02 13.20 -36.74
N ILE A 252 22.23 14.27 -36.77
CA ILE A 252 21.31 14.57 -37.88
C ILE A 252 21.76 15.88 -38.54
N ASN A 253 22.57 15.76 -39.60
CA ASN A 253 22.71 16.81 -40.59
C ASN A 253 21.55 16.66 -41.58
N ASP A 254 20.58 17.57 -41.53
CA ASP A 254 19.61 17.71 -42.61
C ASP A 254 20.36 18.03 -43.91
N ALA A 255 20.05 17.29 -44.97
CA ALA A 255 20.66 17.47 -46.28
C ALA A 255 20.35 18.88 -46.83
N PRO A 256 21.29 19.56 -47.51
CA PRO A 256 21.05 20.89 -48.03
C PRO A 256 20.00 20.84 -49.16
N VAL A 257 18.89 21.55 -48.94
CA VAL A 257 17.92 21.87 -49.99
C VAL A 257 18.63 22.75 -51.03
N ALA A 258 18.80 22.22 -52.24
CA ALA A 258 19.36 22.97 -53.36
C ALA A 258 18.37 24.07 -53.79
N VAL A 259 18.70 25.33 -53.51
CA VAL A 259 18.01 26.49 -54.08
C VAL A 259 18.61 26.76 -55.46
N ILE A 260 17.86 26.45 -56.51
CA ILE A 260 18.22 26.81 -57.89
C ILE A 260 17.96 28.31 -58.07
N SER A 261 19.05 29.08 -58.22
CA SER A 261 19.00 30.50 -58.58
C SER A 261 18.81 30.65 -60.09
N LEU A 262 17.73 31.34 -60.49
CA LEU A 262 17.51 31.79 -61.87
C LEU A 262 17.96 33.24 -62.02
N ASN A 263 18.90 33.45 -62.96
CA ASN A 263 19.60 34.70 -63.26
C ASN A 263 18.69 35.89 -63.65
N ARG A 264 19.09 37.08 -63.17
CA ARG A 264 18.71 38.42 -63.69
C ARG A 264 19.37 38.70 -65.06
N PRO A 265 18.85 39.66 -65.83
CA PRO A 265 19.69 40.83 -66.15
C PRO A 265 18.95 42.18 -66.30
N GLY A 266 19.63 43.28 -65.96
CA GLY A 266 19.25 44.66 -66.33
C GLY A 266 19.60 45.72 -65.26
N ALA A 267 20.61 46.54 -65.54
CA ALA A 267 21.12 47.69 -64.74
C ALA A 267 20.52 49.04 -65.25
N PRO A 268 21.00 50.24 -64.85
CA PRO A 268 21.29 50.87 -63.54
C PRO A 268 20.63 52.30 -63.41
N ALA A 269 21.16 53.14 -62.49
CA ALA A 269 20.97 54.60 -62.26
C ALA A 269 19.80 54.98 -61.31
N ASP A 270 19.83 55.98 -60.42
CA ASP A 270 20.81 56.97 -59.90
C ASP A 270 20.18 57.60 -58.62
N ASP A 271 21.01 58.34 -57.87
CA ASP A 271 20.72 59.57 -57.09
C ASP A 271 20.13 59.62 -55.66
N ASP A 272 20.88 60.42 -54.87
CA ASP A 272 20.55 61.40 -53.82
C ASP A 272 19.92 61.07 -52.44
N GLY A 273 20.61 61.55 -51.39
CA GLY A 273 20.04 62.58 -50.51
C GLY A 273 19.79 62.26 -49.01
N ASP A 274 20.73 62.70 -48.17
CA ASP A 274 20.61 63.49 -46.90
C ASP A 274 19.76 63.02 -45.68
N GLY A 275 20.24 63.40 -44.48
CA GLY A 275 19.39 63.70 -43.32
C GLY A 275 19.65 62.94 -42.01
N GLY A 276 20.24 63.62 -41.01
CA GLY A 276 20.55 63.11 -39.67
C GLY A 276 19.42 63.10 -38.62
N GLY A 277 19.75 62.73 -37.38
CA GLY A 277 18.88 62.87 -36.21
C GLY A 277 19.25 62.01 -34.99
N ASP A 278 19.68 62.68 -33.92
CA ASP A 278 19.89 62.24 -32.52
C ASP A 278 18.66 61.49 -31.93
N GLY A 279 18.65 60.73 -30.83
CA GLY A 279 19.38 60.74 -29.57
C GLY A 279 18.36 60.47 -28.43
N ASP A 280 18.76 59.67 -27.44
CA ASP A 280 18.19 59.47 -26.09
C ASP A 280 16.84 58.75 -25.87
N GLY A 281 16.94 57.51 -25.39
CA GLY A 281 15.87 56.75 -24.72
C GLY A 281 16.30 56.30 -23.31
N ALA A 282 15.54 56.72 -22.30
CA ALA A 282 15.87 56.60 -20.89
C ALA A 282 15.62 55.20 -20.26
N SER A 283 16.48 54.93 -19.28
CA SER A 283 16.51 53.89 -18.24
C SER A 283 15.16 53.47 -17.61
N SER A 284 15.01 52.15 -17.36
CA SER A 284 14.52 51.67 -16.06
C SER A 284 15.19 50.34 -15.67
N ASN A 285 15.59 50.26 -14.40
CA ASN A 285 16.49 49.29 -13.80
C ASN A 285 15.73 48.46 -12.74
N GLN A 286 15.87 47.14 -12.72
CA GLN A 286 15.48 46.31 -11.57
C GLN A 286 16.59 45.31 -11.23
N ASN A 287 17.09 45.43 -10.00
CA ASN A 287 18.17 44.66 -9.38
C ASN A 287 17.67 43.31 -8.84
N HIS A 288 18.34 42.21 -9.20
CA HIS A 288 18.35 40.95 -8.45
C HIS A 288 19.65 40.79 -7.66
N ARG A 289 19.55 40.41 -6.38
CA ARG A 289 20.70 40.04 -5.50
C ARG A 289 21.12 38.58 -5.73
N PRO A 290 22.42 38.23 -5.59
CA PRO A 290 22.91 36.88 -5.84
C PRO A 290 22.77 35.96 -4.62
N VAL A 291 22.46 34.69 -4.89
CA VAL A 291 22.46 33.57 -3.93
C VAL A 291 23.87 32.99 -3.85
N ARG A 292 24.36 32.72 -2.63
CA ARG A 292 25.70 32.15 -2.34
C ARG A 292 25.83 30.75 -2.96
N SER A 293 26.91 30.52 -3.73
CA SER A 293 27.26 29.18 -4.21
C SER A 293 27.90 28.36 -3.09
N PHE A 294 27.46 27.11 -2.96
CA PHE A 294 28.15 26.10 -2.15
C PHE A 294 29.27 25.50 -3.00
N SER A 295 30.48 25.38 -2.42
CA SER A 295 31.64 24.83 -3.13
C SER A 295 31.67 23.30 -3.05
N ASP A 296 32.17 22.66 -4.11
CA ASP A 296 32.37 21.21 -4.29
C ASP A 296 33.09 20.46 -3.14
N THR A 297 33.70 21.19 -2.22
CA THR A 297 34.45 20.64 -1.09
C THR A 297 33.53 20.00 -0.04
N ASP A 298 32.30 20.48 0.12
CA ASP A 298 31.35 19.99 1.13
C ASP A 298 30.71 18.64 0.74
N LEU A 299 30.58 18.38 -0.57
CA LEU A 299 29.97 17.16 -1.09
C LEU A 299 30.88 15.93 -0.95
N LYS A 300 32.21 16.14 -0.98
CA LYS A 300 33.21 15.06 -0.84
C LYS A 300 33.37 14.57 0.61
N LEU A 301 32.97 15.39 1.60
CA LEU A 301 33.00 15.01 3.02
C LEU A 301 31.81 14.11 3.42
N LEU A 302 30.66 14.24 2.75
CA LEU A 302 29.49 13.38 3.00
C LEU A 302 29.63 11.99 2.40
N CYS A 303 30.33 11.86 1.26
CA CYS A 303 30.46 10.59 0.54
C CYS A 303 31.49 9.61 1.16
N ARG A 304 32.38 10.08 2.04
CA ARG A 304 33.40 9.24 2.69
C ARG A 304 32.91 8.45 3.91
N ARG A 305 31.67 8.66 4.37
CA ARG A 305 31.16 8.01 5.60
C ARG A 305 30.34 6.73 5.36
N CYS A 306 30.13 6.34 4.10
CA CYS A 306 29.29 5.19 3.74
C CYS A 306 30.05 4.01 3.09
N SER A 307 31.38 4.05 3.03
CA SER A 307 32.18 3.02 2.33
C SER A 307 33.29 2.46 3.20
N GLU A 308 32.93 1.66 4.21
CA GLU A 308 33.82 0.62 4.72
C GLU A 308 33.22 -0.77 4.41
N PRO A 309 33.94 -1.65 3.70
CA PRO A 309 33.47 -3.01 3.44
C PRO A 309 33.67 -3.90 4.68
N VAL A 310 32.58 -4.50 5.14
CA VAL A 310 32.59 -5.58 6.14
C VAL A 310 33.33 -6.79 5.57
N ARG A 311 34.47 -7.15 6.18
CA ARG A 311 35.20 -8.39 5.88
C ARG A 311 34.39 -9.62 6.33
N PHE A 312 33.98 -10.46 5.39
CA PHE A 312 33.56 -11.83 5.69
C PHE A 312 34.78 -12.70 6.00
N VAL A 313 34.88 -13.16 7.25
CA VAL A 313 35.85 -14.19 7.65
C VAL A 313 35.23 -15.56 7.37
N GLY A 314 35.75 -16.24 6.35
CA GLY A 314 35.41 -17.62 6.02
C GLY A 314 36.04 -18.60 7.01
N GLY A 315 35.21 -19.42 7.66
CA GLY A 315 35.63 -20.54 8.50
C GLY A 315 35.26 -21.89 7.87
N ARG A 316 36.23 -22.55 7.23
CA ARG A 316 36.20 -23.97 6.86
C ARG A 316 36.23 -24.87 8.11
N LYS A 317 35.31 -25.83 8.26
CA LYS A 317 35.53 -27.17 8.88
C LYS A 317 34.49 -28.16 8.30
N ARG A 318 34.88 -28.98 7.32
CA ARG A 318 35.20 -30.44 7.42
C ARG A 318 34.04 -31.33 7.93
N SER A 319 33.44 -32.08 7.00
CA SER A 319 32.71 -33.32 7.26
C SER A 319 33.62 -34.41 7.84
N PRO A 320 33.03 -35.45 8.45
CA PRO A 320 33.47 -36.80 8.17
C PRO A 320 32.34 -37.69 7.64
N VAL A 321 32.75 -38.46 6.64
CA VAL A 321 32.12 -39.62 6.05
C VAL A 321 32.01 -40.75 7.07
N VAL A 322 30.87 -41.42 7.16
CA VAL A 322 30.77 -42.81 7.63
C VAL A 322 29.94 -43.60 6.62
N ARG A 323 30.44 -44.80 6.32
CA ARG A 323 30.09 -45.70 5.21
C ARG A 323 29.58 -47.03 5.79
N GLY A 324 28.63 -47.65 5.08
CA GLY A 324 28.25 -49.08 5.19
C GLY A 324 26.82 -49.28 5.72
N THR A 325 25.95 -50.14 5.18
CA THR A 325 25.90 -51.05 4.01
C THR A 325 24.44 -51.58 3.97
N PRO A 326 23.94 -52.17 2.86
CA PRO A 326 22.51 -52.34 2.60
C PRO A 326 21.97 -53.71 3.07
N GLN A 327 20.67 -53.78 3.40
CA GLN A 327 19.94 -55.04 3.45
C GLN A 327 18.65 -55.00 2.63
N SER A 328 18.60 -55.99 1.74
CA SER A 328 17.52 -56.45 0.87
C SER A 328 16.37 -57.05 1.67
N GLN A 329 15.12 -56.84 1.22
CA GLN A 329 14.18 -57.94 0.98
C GLN A 329 12.98 -57.50 0.10
N ARG A 330 12.79 -58.23 -1.00
CA ARG A 330 11.56 -58.36 -1.81
C ARG A 330 10.51 -59.13 -0.95
N THR A 331 9.19 -58.96 -1.08
CA THR A 331 8.30 -59.47 -2.16
C THR A 331 6.83 -59.01 -1.93
N PRO A 332 5.90 -59.20 -2.90
CA PRO A 332 4.66 -58.44 -3.05
C PRO A 332 3.38 -59.20 -2.65
N SER A 333 2.27 -58.48 -2.45
CA SER A 333 0.91 -59.02 -2.68
C SER A 333 -0.21 -57.95 -2.65
N ALA A 334 -0.97 -57.93 -3.75
CA ALA A 334 -2.43 -57.79 -3.87
C ALA A 334 -3.19 -56.58 -3.25
N GLY A 335 -3.54 -55.64 -4.14
CA GLY A 335 -4.92 -55.30 -4.51
C GLY A 335 -5.99 -55.05 -3.44
N CYS A 336 -6.47 -53.80 -3.38
CA CYS A 336 -7.90 -53.52 -3.25
C CYS A 336 -8.24 -52.19 -3.95
N SER A 337 -9.13 -52.27 -4.94
CA SER A 337 -9.59 -51.16 -5.76
C SER A 337 -10.37 -50.13 -4.95
N VAL A 338 -9.95 -48.86 -5.04
CA VAL A 338 -10.72 -47.71 -4.59
C VAL A 338 -11.69 -47.33 -5.72
N ALA A 339 -12.98 -47.26 -5.40
CA ALA A 339 -14.01 -46.78 -6.31
C ALA A 339 -13.79 -45.29 -6.61
N ASN A 340 -13.51 -44.97 -7.87
CA ASN A 340 -13.49 -43.61 -8.37
C ASN A 340 -14.93 -43.07 -8.46
N HIS A 341 -15.27 -42.11 -7.59
CA HIS A 341 -16.34 -41.15 -7.90
C HIS A 341 -15.82 -40.14 -8.93
N PRO A 342 -16.63 -39.74 -9.94
CA PRO A 342 -16.21 -38.74 -10.91
C PRO A 342 -16.08 -37.37 -10.23
N PRO A 343 -15.09 -36.54 -10.59
CA PRO A 343 -15.03 -35.17 -10.09
C PRO A 343 -16.20 -34.38 -10.69
N VAL A 344 -17.07 -33.87 -9.81
CA VAL A 344 -18.06 -32.86 -10.17
C VAL A 344 -17.33 -31.62 -10.68
N ALA A 345 -17.91 -30.98 -11.69
CA ALA A 345 -17.35 -29.92 -12.53
C ALA A 345 -16.91 -28.61 -11.82
N ALA A 346 -15.97 -28.67 -10.87
CA ALA A 346 -15.41 -27.53 -10.16
C ALA A 346 -14.46 -26.67 -11.03
N GLY A 347 -13.85 -27.26 -12.08
CA GLY A 347 -12.83 -26.58 -12.89
C GLY A 347 -13.33 -25.40 -13.72
N LYS A 348 -14.57 -25.44 -14.23
CA LYS A 348 -15.12 -24.36 -15.08
C LYS A 348 -15.61 -23.17 -14.27
N LEU A 349 -16.15 -23.40 -13.07
CA LEU A 349 -16.65 -22.35 -12.18
C LEU A 349 -15.50 -21.63 -11.45
N GLY A 350 -14.47 -22.39 -11.05
CA GLY A 350 -13.21 -21.83 -10.50
C GLY A 350 -12.45 -20.97 -11.51
N SER A 351 -12.42 -21.38 -12.79
CA SER A 351 -11.84 -20.56 -13.85
C SER A 351 -12.63 -19.25 -14.08
N LEU A 352 -13.97 -19.31 -14.04
CA LEU A 352 -14.82 -18.14 -14.23
C LEU A 352 -14.66 -17.11 -13.10
N THR A 353 -14.56 -17.58 -11.86
CA THR A 353 -14.37 -16.72 -10.67
C THR A 353 -12.98 -16.11 -10.61
N LEU A 354 -11.93 -16.85 -11.01
CA LEU A 354 -10.60 -16.28 -11.18
C LEU A 354 -10.58 -15.21 -12.28
N SER A 355 -11.28 -15.45 -13.39
CA SER A 355 -11.43 -14.45 -14.46
C SER A 355 -12.18 -13.21 -14.00
N LEU A 356 -13.25 -13.35 -13.20
CA LEU A 356 -13.98 -12.21 -12.65
C LEU A 356 -13.14 -11.43 -11.61
N MET A 357 -12.37 -12.13 -10.76
CA MET A 357 -11.43 -11.48 -9.84
C MET A 357 -10.28 -10.78 -10.57
N LEU A 358 -9.79 -11.36 -11.67
CA LEU A 358 -8.79 -10.74 -12.53
C LEU A 358 -9.35 -9.52 -13.27
N VAL A 359 -10.60 -9.57 -13.75
CA VAL A 359 -11.28 -8.43 -14.36
C VAL A 359 -11.47 -7.32 -13.32
N ALA A 360 -11.91 -7.64 -12.10
CA ALA A 360 -12.01 -6.67 -11.01
C ALA A 360 -10.65 -6.09 -10.60
N LEU A 361 -9.58 -6.91 -10.58
CA LEU A 361 -8.21 -6.44 -10.37
C LEU A 361 -7.77 -5.48 -11.49
N MET A 362 -8.04 -5.83 -12.74
CA MET A 362 -7.69 -5.01 -13.89
C MET A 362 -8.50 -3.71 -13.92
N GLU A 363 -9.78 -3.73 -13.56
CA GLU A 363 -10.58 -2.51 -13.42
C GLU A 363 -10.12 -1.65 -12.25
N ALA A 364 -9.73 -2.24 -11.12
CA ALA A 364 -9.20 -1.52 -9.97
C ALA A 364 -7.82 -0.89 -10.29
N LEU A 365 -6.93 -1.64 -10.94
CA LEU A 365 -5.64 -1.14 -11.43
C LEU A 365 -5.83 -0.08 -12.52
N HIS A 366 -6.80 -0.25 -13.41
CA HIS A 366 -7.15 0.72 -14.44
C HIS A 366 -7.68 2.00 -13.80
N SER A 367 -8.59 1.91 -12.83
CA SER A 367 -9.12 3.05 -12.07
C SER A 367 -8.01 3.78 -11.30
N LEU A 368 -7.08 3.03 -10.71
CA LEU A 368 -5.91 3.58 -10.03
C LEU A 368 -4.93 4.26 -11.01
N THR A 369 -4.71 3.66 -12.18
CA THR A 369 -3.85 4.20 -13.23
C THR A 369 -4.46 5.45 -13.86
N LEU A 370 -5.77 5.47 -14.10
CA LEU A 370 -6.51 6.64 -14.54
C LEU A 370 -6.46 7.73 -13.47
N TYR A 371 -6.63 7.38 -12.19
CA TYR A 371 -6.48 8.34 -11.10
C TYR A 371 -5.08 9.00 -11.10
N PHE A 372 -4.01 8.22 -11.22
CA PHE A 372 -2.66 8.78 -11.31
C PHE A 372 -2.42 9.55 -12.61
N SER A 373 -2.92 9.05 -13.75
CA SER A 373 -2.78 9.68 -15.07
C SER A 373 -3.51 11.02 -15.14
N ASP A 374 -4.77 11.09 -14.68
CA ASP A 374 -5.54 12.33 -14.66
C ASP A 374 -4.98 13.33 -13.64
N SER A 375 -4.52 12.85 -12.49
CA SER A 375 -3.85 13.70 -11.51
C SER A 375 -2.52 14.27 -12.02
N LEU A 376 -1.79 13.53 -12.88
CA LEU A 376 -0.59 14.02 -13.56
C LEU A 376 -0.93 14.96 -14.73
N ARG A 377 -1.97 14.67 -15.51
CA ARG A 377 -2.37 15.47 -16.68
C ARG A 377 -2.91 16.86 -16.30
N GLN A 378 -3.64 16.97 -15.20
CA GLN A 378 -4.09 18.26 -14.65
C GLN A 378 -3.01 19.06 -13.93
N SER A 379 -1.77 18.56 -13.88
CA SER A 379 -0.61 19.31 -13.38
C SER A 379 0.23 19.90 -14.53
N TYR A 380 -0.13 19.64 -15.78
CA TYR A 380 0.59 20.06 -17.00
C TYR A 380 -0.21 21.01 -17.92
N ILE A 381 -1.41 21.41 -17.51
CA ILE A 381 -2.25 22.47 -18.11
C ILE A 381 -2.52 23.48 -17.01
#